data_AF-A0A060WL90-F1
#
_entry.id   AF-A0A060WL90-F1
#
_cell.length_a   1.000
_cell.length_b   1.000
_cell.length_c   1.000
_cell.angle_alpha   90.00
_cell.angle_beta   90.00
_cell.angle_gamma   90.00
#
_symmetry.space_group_name_H-M   'P 1'
#
loop_
_entity.id
_entity.type
_entity.pdbx_description
1 polymer ?
#
loop_
_entity_poly.entity_id
_entity_poly.type
_entity_poly.pdbx_seq_one_letter_code
_entity_poly.pdbx_strand_id
1 'polypeptide(L)'
;METVNSARKVDMQNPGRDLSEQIKAATKEIHVRAENTQLMLSYQKGQITLPQYKLLLCSLYEIYKALEEEMDRNASHPGVTPIYFPQELARLETLEKDLEHFFGQEWQKRVIIPAATHRYTQRLRKIGEGNPKLLVASPIPYVSLKIMHTIST
;
A
#
# COMPACT_ATOMS: atom_id res chain seq x y z
N MET A 1 -21.88 1.18 -40.44
CA MET A 1 -21.79 0.04 -39.50
C MET A 1 -20.38 0.02 -38.97
N GLU A 2 -20.22 0.57 -37.78
CA GLU A 2 -18.93 0.85 -37.16
C GLU A 2 -18.27 -0.42 -36.61
N THR A 3 -16.94 -0.36 -36.64
CA THR A 3 -15.96 -1.37 -36.30
C THR A 3 -15.97 -1.73 -34.83
N VAL A 4 -16.13 -3.02 -34.50
CA VAL A 4 -15.89 -3.55 -33.15
C VAL A 4 -14.99 -4.77 -33.24
N ASN A 5 -13.69 -4.57 -33.02
CA ASN A 5 -12.78 -5.46 -32.28
C ASN A 5 -11.33 -5.13 -32.62
N SER A 6 -10.73 -4.19 -31.90
CA SER A 6 -9.27 -4.12 -31.81
C SER A 6 -8.85 -3.37 -30.54
N ALA A 7 -9.13 -3.97 -29.39
CA ALA A 7 -8.56 -3.50 -28.12
C ALA A 7 -8.70 -4.58 -27.04
N ARG A 8 -8.10 -5.76 -27.26
CA ARG A 8 -7.82 -6.75 -26.19
C ARG A 8 -6.92 -7.87 -26.71
N LYS A 9 -5.70 -7.50 -27.09
CA LYS A 9 -4.54 -8.35 -26.89
C LYS A 9 -3.60 -7.58 -25.99
N VAL A 10 -3.79 -7.75 -24.69
CA VAL A 10 -2.69 -7.50 -23.75
C VAL A 10 -1.69 -8.61 -24.06
N ASP A 11 -0.54 -8.24 -24.63
CA ASP A 11 0.57 -9.15 -24.88
C ASP A 11 0.96 -9.84 -23.56
N MET A 12 0.43 -11.04 -23.33
CA MET A 12 0.76 -11.86 -22.15
C MET A 12 2.09 -12.63 -22.33
N GLN A 13 2.93 -12.26 -23.29
CA GLN A 13 4.18 -12.96 -23.57
C GLN A 13 5.23 -11.99 -24.12
N ASN A 14 5.84 -11.19 -23.24
CA ASN A 14 7.13 -10.60 -23.54
C ASN A 14 8.18 -11.30 -22.66
N PRO A 15 8.79 -12.41 -23.11
CA PRO A 15 9.65 -13.29 -22.29
C PRO A 15 11.02 -12.67 -21.91
N GLY A 16 11.18 -11.35 -22.01
CA GLY A 16 12.44 -10.64 -21.76
C GLY A 16 12.36 -9.49 -20.75
N ARG A 17 11.26 -9.35 -19.99
CA ARG A 17 11.16 -8.32 -18.93
C ARG A 17 11.05 -8.95 -17.54
N ASP A 18 11.93 -8.53 -16.64
CA ASP A 18 11.90 -8.92 -15.23
C ASP A 18 10.55 -8.61 -14.58
N LEU A 19 10.19 -9.39 -13.56
CA LEU A 19 8.94 -9.19 -12.81
C LEU A 19 8.82 -7.75 -12.26
N SER A 20 9.94 -7.16 -11.84
CA SER A 20 10.01 -5.76 -11.39
C SER A 20 9.56 -4.77 -12.48
N GLU A 21 10.04 -4.93 -13.71
CA GLU A 21 9.66 -4.10 -14.86
C GLU A 21 8.21 -4.33 -15.27
N GLN A 22 7.71 -5.57 -15.18
CA GLN A 22 6.31 -5.88 -15.44
C GLN A 22 5.38 -5.21 -14.43
N ILE A 23 5.67 -5.30 -13.12
CA ILE A 23 4.88 -4.64 -12.08
C ILE A 23 4.90 -3.13 -12.28
N LYS A 24 6.09 -2.54 -12.46
CA LYS A 24 6.27 -1.09 -12.70
C LYS A 24 5.44 -0.60 -13.90
N ALA A 25 5.49 -1.32 -15.02
CA ALA A 25 4.72 -0.99 -16.21
C ALA A 25 3.20 -1.13 -15.96
N ALA A 26 2.77 -2.24 -15.37
CA ALA A 26 1.36 -2.52 -15.13
C ALA A 26 0.71 -1.54 -14.13
N THR A 27 1.48 -1.00 -13.18
CA THR A 27 0.95 -0.07 -12.17
C THR A 27 1.13 1.40 -12.52
N LYS A 28 1.80 1.74 -13.63
CA LYS A 28 2.19 3.11 -13.99
C LYS A 28 1.02 4.10 -13.96
N GLU A 29 -0.10 3.77 -14.60
CA GLU A 29 -1.26 4.66 -14.67
C GLU A 29 -1.92 4.89 -13.30
N ILE A 30 -2.03 3.83 -12.50
CA ILE A 30 -2.62 3.90 -11.16
C ILE A 30 -1.71 4.70 -10.21
N HIS A 31 -0.38 4.55 -10.36
CA HIS A 31 0.61 5.31 -9.61
C HIS A 31 0.49 6.81 -9.90
N VAL A 32 0.47 7.21 -11.17
CA VAL A 32 0.27 8.62 -11.57
C VAL A 32 -1.04 9.18 -11.02
N ARG A 33 -2.14 8.41 -11.10
CA ARG A 33 -3.43 8.84 -10.56
C ARG A 33 -3.39 9.06 -9.04
N ALA A 34 -2.74 8.16 -8.31
CA ALA A 34 -2.60 8.27 -6.87
C ALA A 34 -1.78 9.49 -6.44
N GLU A 35 -0.70 9.80 -7.16
CA GLU A 35 0.13 10.98 -6.92
C GLU A 35 -0.63 12.30 -7.15
N ASN A 36 -1.63 12.28 -8.03
CA ASN A 36 -2.45 13.46 -8.37
C ASN A 36 -3.76 13.57 -7.57
N THR A 37 -3.89 12.82 -6.47
CA THR A 37 -5.01 13.01 -5.54
C THR A 37 -4.89 14.36 -4.82
N GLN A 38 -6.03 14.96 -4.42
CA GLN A 38 -6.01 16.27 -3.76
C GLN A 38 -5.13 16.25 -2.49
N LEU A 39 -5.22 15.20 -1.68
CA LEU A 39 -4.39 15.02 -0.49
C LEU A 39 -2.89 15.01 -0.83
N MET A 40 -2.48 14.27 -1.87
CA MET A 40 -1.06 14.17 -2.24
C MET A 40 -0.54 15.46 -2.87
N LEU A 41 -1.35 16.12 -3.71
CA LEU A 41 -0.98 17.43 -4.26
C LEU A 41 -0.82 18.48 -3.15
N SER A 42 -1.70 18.48 -2.15
CA SER A 42 -1.54 19.34 -0.96
C SER A 42 -0.30 18.97 -0.15
N TYR A 43 -0.02 17.67 0.04
CA TYR A 43 1.18 17.19 0.73
C TYR A 43 2.47 17.65 0.03
N GLN A 44 2.58 17.45 -1.28
CA GLN A 44 3.75 17.85 -2.09
C GLN A 44 3.97 19.36 -2.08
N LYS A 45 2.90 20.16 -2.00
CA LYS A 45 2.97 21.62 -1.90
C LYS A 45 3.24 22.12 -0.47
N GLY A 46 3.39 21.24 0.52
CA GLY A 46 3.55 21.61 1.93
C GLY A 46 2.29 22.22 2.55
N GLN A 47 1.12 21.99 1.95
CA GLN A 47 -0.18 22.55 2.35
C GLN A 47 -1.03 21.56 3.16
N ILE A 48 -0.43 20.50 3.70
CA ILE A 48 -1.15 19.52 4.52
C ILE A 48 -1.35 20.06 5.94
N THR A 49 -2.57 19.93 6.45
CA THR A 49 -2.87 20.30 7.84
C THR A 49 -2.43 19.20 8.80
N LEU A 50 -2.14 19.57 10.06
CA LEU A 50 -1.77 18.60 11.09
C LEU A 50 -2.81 17.47 11.28
N PRO A 51 -4.14 17.74 11.31
CA PRO A 51 -5.14 16.67 11.40
C PRO A 51 -5.11 15.70 10.21
N GLN A 52 -4.88 16.20 8.98
CA GLN A 52 -4.77 15.36 7.78
C GLN A 52 -3.52 14.47 7.85
N TYR A 53 -2.40 15.03 8.30
CA TYR A 53 -1.17 14.27 8.47
C TYR A 53 -1.30 13.17 9.54
N LYS A 54 -1.92 13.50 10.67
CA LYS A 54 -2.25 12.53 11.72
C LYS A 54 -3.13 11.39 11.19
N LEU A 55 -4.16 11.69 10.41
CA LEU A 55 -5.02 10.68 9.79
C LEU A 55 -4.26 9.76 8.82
N LEU A 56 -3.32 10.34 8.05
CA LEU A 56 -2.44 9.59 7.16
C LEU A 56 -1.57 8.61 7.95
N LEU A 57 -0.89 9.08 9.01
CA LEU A 57 -0.06 8.23 9.87
C LEU A 57 -0.85 7.08 10.50
N CYS A 58 -2.04 7.36 11.03
CA CYS A 58 -2.93 6.34 11.56
C CYS A 58 -3.29 5.27 10.52
N SER A 59 -3.58 5.70 9.29
CA SER A 59 -3.91 4.78 8.20
C SER A 59 -2.70 3.94 7.78
N LEU A 60 -1.51 4.53 7.75
CA LEU A 60 -0.27 3.81 7.47
C LEU A 60 0.01 2.76 8.54
N TYR A 61 -0.09 3.12 9.83
CA TYR A 61 0.14 2.19 10.93
C TYR A 61 -0.68 0.91 10.80
N GLU A 62 -1.99 1.02 10.62
CA GLU A 62 -2.88 -0.16 10.50
C GLU A 62 -2.53 -1.03 9.30
N ILE A 63 -2.08 -0.41 8.21
CA ILE A 63 -1.76 -1.11 6.99
C ILE A 63 -0.42 -1.82 7.09
N TYR A 64 0.60 -1.15 7.63
CA TYR A 64 1.89 -1.77 7.89
C TYR A 64 1.76 -2.88 8.92
N LYS A 65 0.95 -2.69 9.95
CA LYS A 65 0.62 -3.75 10.91
C LYS A 65 0.07 -4.99 10.22
N ALA A 66 -0.98 -4.84 9.41
CA ALA A 66 -1.56 -5.97 8.69
C ALA A 66 -0.61 -6.58 7.64
N LEU A 67 0.23 -5.76 6.99
CA LEU A 67 1.19 -6.24 6.01
C LEU A 67 2.32 -7.03 6.67
N GLU A 68 2.93 -6.49 7.72
CA GLU A 68 4.01 -7.12 8.48
C GLU A 68 3.53 -8.41 9.16
N GLU A 69 2.33 -8.41 9.76
CA GLU A 69 1.67 -9.63 10.30
C GLU A 69 1.57 -10.76 9.24
N GLU A 70 1.16 -10.43 8.02
CA GLU A 70 1.01 -11.43 6.95
C GLU A 70 2.36 -11.83 6.31
N MET A 71 3.34 -10.93 6.28
CA MET A 71 4.70 -11.23 5.84
C MET A 71 5.39 -12.18 6.82
N ASP A 72 5.26 -11.93 8.13
CA ASP A 72 5.78 -12.80 9.18
C ASP A 72 5.13 -14.18 9.14
N ARG A 73 3.80 -14.24 9.02
CA ARG A 73 3.04 -15.49 8.88
C ARG A 73 3.53 -16.34 7.70
N ASN A 74 3.90 -15.68 6.60
CA ASN A 74 4.29 -16.33 5.36
C ASN A 74 5.81 -16.31 5.10
N ALA A 75 6.64 -16.02 6.10
CA ALA A 75 8.08 -15.83 5.93
C ALA A 75 8.79 -17.06 5.31
N SER A 76 8.30 -18.27 5.61
CA SER A 76 8.83 -19.53 5.06
C SER A 76 8.27 -19.91 3.69
N HIS A 77 7.31 -19.15 3.15
CA HIS A 77 6.71 -19.45 1.85
C HIS A 77 7.70 -19.07 0.72
N PRO A 78 8.00 -19.95 -0.26
CA PRO A 78 9.04 -19.71 -1.27
C PRO A 78 8.88 -18.43 -2.11
N GLY A 79 7.64 -17.95 -2.26
CA GLY A 79 7.34 -16.69 -2.95
C GLY A 79 7.54 -15.43 -2.10
N VAL A 80 7.63 -15.56 -0.78
CA VAL A 80 7.73 -14.43 0.17
C VAL A 80 9.13 -14.36 0.76
N THR A 81 9.77 -15.49 1.06
CA THR A 81 11.14 -15.55 1.59
C THR A 81 12.15 -14.65 0.87
N PRO A 82 12.17 -14.57 -0.49
CA PRO A 82 13.15 -13.73 -1.19
C PRO A 82 12.96 -12.22 -0.99
N ILE A 83 11.81 -11.80 -0.48
CA ILE A 83 11.46 -10.39 -0.25
C ILE A 83 11.22 -10.06 1.23
N TYR A 84 11.49 -11.02 2.13
CA TYR A 84 11.27 -10.86 3.56
C TYR A 84 12.51 -10.24 4.22
N PHE A 85 12.47 -8.92 4.41
CA PHE A 85 13.53 -8.10 4.98
C PHE A 85 13.03 -7.30 6.20
N PRO A 86 12.69 -7.96 7.32
CA PRO A 86 12.06 -7.30 8.45
C PRO A 86 12.99 -6.28 9.14
N GLN A 87 14.31 -6.50 9.16
CA GLN A 87 15.24 -5.59 9.83
C GLN A 87 15.40 -4.27 9.06
N GLU A 88 15.33 -4.33 7.74
CA GLU A 88 15.57 -3.19 6.85
C GLU A 88 14.29 -2.44 6.48
N LEU A 89 13.16 -3.14 6.43
CA LEU A 89 11.90 -2.61 5.88
C LEU A 89 10.77 -2.46 6.88
N ALA A 90 10.86 -3.02 8.10
CA ALA A 90 9.81 -2.85 9.09
C ALA A 90 9.60 -1.37 9.43
N ARG A 91 8.34 -0.96 9.52
CA ARG A 91 7.94 0.43 9.80
C ARG A 91 7.11 0.56 11.05
N LEU A 92 6.61 -0.54 11.61
CA LEU A 92 5.69 -0.52 12.74
C LEU A 92 6.25 0.28 13.92
N GLU A 93 7.46 -0.03 14.40
CA GLU A 93 8.06 0.65 15.55
C GLU A 93 8.23 2.18 15.32
N THR A 94 8.65 2.57 14.11
CA THR A 94 8.81 3.98 13.76
C THR A 94 7.46 4.70 13.72
N LEU A 95 6.43 4.06 13.14
CA LEU A 95 5.08 4.62 13.11
C LEU A 95 4.46 4.73 14.50
N GLU A 96 4.75 3.80 15.40
CA GLU A 96 4.29 3.88 16.80
C GLU A 96 4.89 5.08 17.52
N LYS A 97 6.19 5.35 17.32
CA LYS A 97 6.87 6.54 17.87
C LYS A 97 6.28 7.83 17.31
N ASP A 98 5.99 7.88 16.01
CA ASP A 98 5.36 9.03 15.38
C ASP A 98 3.95 9.27 15.95
N LEU A 99 3.16 8.22 16.11
CA LEU A 99 1.81 8.32 16.68
C LEU A 99 1.84 8.73 18.15
N GLU A 100 2.76 8.20 18.94
CA GLU A 100 2.97 8.62 20.32
C GLU A 100 3.36 10.10 20.41
N HIS A 101 4.24 10.57 19.52
CA HIS A 101 4.60 11.99 19.44
C HIS A 101 3.37 12.89 19.15
N PHE A 102 2.50 12.47 18.23
CA PHE A 102 1.36 13.30 17.80
C PHE A 102 0.11 13.19 18.69
N PHE A 103 -0.11 12.06 19.36
CA PHE A 103 -1.35 11.78 20.10
C PHE A 103 -1.12 11.48 21.59
N GLY A 104 0.14 11.31 22.02
CA GLY A 104 0.54 10.93 23.38
C GLY A 104 0.59 9.41 23.60
N GLN A 105 0.94 8.99 24.82
CA GLN A 105 1.07 7.57 25.20
C GLN A 105 -0.19 6.72 24.92
N GLU A 106 -1.38 7.32 25.03
CA GLU A 106 -2.65 6.64 24.75
C GLU A 106 -3.14 6.84 23.30
N TRP A 107 -2.21 7.01 22.35
CA TRP A 107 -2.54 7.27 20.95
C TRP A 107 -3.51 6.24 20.38
N GLN A 108 -3.34 4.96 20.71
CA GLN A 108 -4.18 3.84 20.26
C GLN A 108 -5.68 4.06 20.53
N LYS A 109 -6.03 4.72 21.63
CA LYS A 109 -7.43 5.02 22.00
C LYS A 109 -8.01 6.22 21.24
N ARG A 110 -7.16 7.00 20.59
CA ARG A 110 -7.49 8.27 19.92
C ARG A 110 -7.42 8.17 18.39
N VAL A 111 -6.93 7.05 17.87
CA VAL A 111 -6.83 6.82 16.44
C VAL A 111 -8.21 6.60 15.82
N ILE A 112 -8.55 7.42 14.83
CA ILE A 112 -9.71 7.21 13.98
C ILE A 112 -9.22 6.58 12.67
N ILE A 113 -9.69 5.38 12.38
CA ILE A 113 -9.30 4.62 11.18
C ILE A 113 -10.38 4.79 10.11
N PRO A 114 -10.04 5.29 8.91
CA PRO A 114 -10.98 5.34 7.80
C PRO A 114 -11.48 3.95 7.38
N ALA A 115 -12.74 3.86 6.93
CA ALA A 115 -13.29 2.62 6.38
C ALA A 115 -12.47 2.08 5.19
N ALA A 116 -11.87 2.97 4.41
CA ALA A 116 -10.93 2.65 3.34
C ALA A 116 -9.74 1.80 3.83
N THR A 117 -9.13 2.22 4.94
CA THR A 117 -8.00 1.54 5.59
C THR A 117 -8.40 0.14 6.05
N HIS A 118 -9.60 -0.01 6.64
CA HIS A 118 -10.12 -1.33 7.01
C HIS A 118 -10.33 -2.26 5.81
N ARG A 119 -10.86 -1.76 4.69
CA ARG A 119 -11.01 -2.58 3.47
C ARG A 119 -9.66 -3.03 2.94
N TYR A 120 -8.64 -2.18 3.02
CA TYR A 120 -7.30 -2.50 2.56
C TYR A 120 -6.62 -3.56 3.46
N THR A 121 -6.65 -3.39 4.78
CA THR A 121 -6.10 -4.38 5.73
C THR A 121 -6.81 -5.74 5.61
N GLN A 122 -8.14 -5.75 5.43
CA GLN A 122 -8.88 -6.98 5.16
C GLN A 122 -8.43 -7.66 3.85
N ARG A 123 -8.13 -6.88 2.81
CA ARG A 123 -7.62 -7.43 1.55
C ARG A 123 -6.22 -8.03 1.73
N LEU A 124 -5.34 -7.38 2.50
CA LEU A 124 -4.00 -7.90 2.81
C LEU A 124 -4.09 -9.25 3.52
N ARG A 125 -4.90 -9.34 4.58
CA ARG A 125 -5.12 -10.59 5.32
C ARG A 125 -5.66 -11.71 4.43
N LYS A 126 -6.67 -11.41 3.59
CA LYS A 126 -7.19 -12.39 2.61
C LYS A 126 -6.13 -12.87 1.61
N ILE A 127 -5.19 -12.00 1.22
CA ILE A 127 -4.10 -12.37 0.33
C ILE A 127 -3.10 -13.26 1.07
N GLY A 128 -2.70 -12.89 2.28
CA GLY A 128 -1.77 -13.67 3.09
C GLY A 128 -2.30 -15.05 3.49
N GLU A 129 -3.62 -15.20 3.67
CA GLU A 129 -4.23 -16.50 3.93
C GLU A 129 -4.43 -17.35 2.67
N GLY A 130 -4.85 -16.74 1.56
CA GLY A 130 -5.28 -17.47 0.36
C GLY A 130 -4.21 -17.68 -0.71
N ASN A 131 -3.38 -16.67 -0.96
CA ASN A 131 -2.33 -16.73 -1.97
C ASN A 131 -1.14 -15.82 -1.59
N PRO A 132 -0.24 -16.30 -0.71
CA PRO A 132 0.88 -15.52 -0.20
C PRO A 132 1.82 -14.98 -1.29
N LYS A 133 1.89 -15.62 -2.46
CA LYS A 133 2.71 -15.16 -3.59
C LYS A 133 2.32 -13.75 -4.07
N LEU A 134 1.06 -13.36 -3.87
CA LEU A 134 0.57 -12.03 -4.25
C LEU A 134 0.97 -10.94 -3.24
N LEU A 135 1.57 -11.29 -2.09
CA LEU A 135 2.18 -10.31 -1.19
C LEU A 135 3.34 -9.58 -1.89
N VAL A 136 4.06 -10.24 -2.80
CA VAL A 136 5.10 -9.61 -3.66
C VAL A 136 4.53 -8.48 -4.52
N ALA A 137 3.29 -8.63 -4.99
CA ALA A 137 2.59 -7.63 -5.79
C ALA A 137 2.01 -6.48 -4.94
N SER A 138 2.24 -6.51 -3.62
CA SER A 138 1.93 -5.41 -2.69
C SER A 138 3.21 -4.68 -2.26
N PRO A 139 4.08 -4.20 -3.19
CA PRO A 139 5.32 -3.57 -2.78
C PRO A 139 5.05 -2.30 -1.98
N ILE A 140 5.76 -2.22 -0.86
CA ILE A 140 5.82 -1.19 0.19
C ILE A 140 5.78 0.28 -0.33
N PRO A 141 6.36 0.66 -1.48
CA PRO A 141 6.24 2.04 -2.01
C PRO A 141 4.86 2.41 -2.57
N TYR A 142 4.05 1.41 -2.97
CA TYR A 142 2.80 1.63 -3.71
C TYR A 142 1.56 1.57 -2.82
N VAL A 143 1.74 1.07 -1.61
CA VAL A 143 0.75 1.05 -0.53
C VAL A 143 0.36 2.49 -0.18
N SER A 144 1.34 3.37 0.07
CA SER A 144 1.10 4.80 0.38
C SER A 144 0.27 5.52 -0.68
N LEU A 145 0.42 5.16 -1.96
CA LEU A 145 -0.25 5.82 -3.08
C LEU A 145 -1.69 5.33 -3.29
N LYS A 146 -1.93 4.01 -3.20
CA LYS A 146 -3.29 3.45 -3.34
C LYS A 146 -4.18 3.80 -2.13
N ILE A 147 -3.57 3.98 -0.95
CA ILE A 147 -4.23 4.47 0.26
C ILE A 147 -4.81 5.87 0.06
N MET A 148 -4.03 6.80 -0.49
CA MET A 148 -4.48 8.19 -0.65
C MET A 148 -5.61 8.34 -1.66
N HIS A 149 -5.65 7.52 -2.73
CA HIS A 149 -6.80 7.50 -3.62
C HIS A 149 -8.07 7.02 -2.90
N THR A 150 -7.95 6.03 -2.01
CA THR A 150 -9.11 5.48 -1.28
C THR A 150 -9.54 6.35 -0.10
N ILE A 151 -8.65 7.18 0.47
CA ILE A 151 -8.99 8.16 1.52
C ILE A 151 -9.61 9.44 0.91
N SER A 152 -9.27 9.76 -0.34
CA SER A 152 -9.74 10.97 -1.02
C SER A 152 -11.03 10.77 -1.83
N THR A 153 -11.62 9.57 -1.85
CA THR A 153 -12.88 9.22 -2.55
C THR A 153 -13.87 8.62 -1.59
#